data_AF-A0A1C6JI76-F1
#
_entry.id   AF-A0A1C6JI76-F1
#
_cell.length_a   1.000
_cell.length_b   1.000
_cell.length_c   1.000
_cell.angle_alpha   90.00
_cell.angle_beta   90.00
_cell.angle_gamma   90.00
#
_symmetry.space_group_name_H-M   'P 1'
#
loop_
_entity.id
_entity.type
_entity.pdbx_description
1 polymer ?
#
loop_
_entity_poly.entity_id
_entity_poly.type
_entity_poly.pdbx_seq_one_letter_code
_entity_poly.pdbx_strand_id
1 'polypeptide(L)'
;MKSTFEKMGGTYTLGADGIYYPNLVSTDEEPHYGKYGMMRKTYLKEQRPAMYSLYMLEDRLTEHLNTVDDEAQERMDILVRQMMERQGITEELKACDQMEWVRAVNGICNMAEEIVLNVLIYR
;
A
#
# COMPACT_ATOMS: atom_id res chain seq x y z
N MET A 1 2.55 -34.39 26.83
CA MET A 1 2.79 -32.96 27.10
C MET A 1 2.85 -32.27 25.75
N LYS A 2 2.03 -31.24 25.49
CA LYS A 2 2.05 -30.54 24.18
C LYS A 2 3.32 -29.70 24.01
N SER A 3 3.89 -29.70 22.81
CA SER A 3 5.06 -28.89 22.45
C SER A 3 4.71 -27.39 22.45
N THR A 4 5.73 -26.52 22.56
CA THR A 4 5.54 -25.06 22.47
C THR A 4 4.93 -24.65 21.14
N PHE A 5 5.28 -25.33 20.03
CA PHE A 5 4.73 -25.07 18.70
C PHE A 5 3.23 -25.42 18.64
N GLU A 6 2.83 -26.55 19.23
CA GLU A 6 1.40 -26.93 19.29
C GLU A 6 0.58 -25.98 20.17
N LYS A 7 1.19 -25.37 21.20
CA LYS A 7 0.54 -24.35 22.02
C LYS A 7 0.32 -23.04 21.27
N MET A 8 1.15 -22.74 20.26
CA MET A 8 1.01 -21.58 19.37
C MET A 8 0.11 -21.86 18.14
N GLY A 9 -0.57 -23.02 18.10
CA GLY A 9 -1.48 -23.40 17.01
C GLY A 9 -0.82 -24.13 15.85
N GLY A 10 0.49 -24.40 15.91
CA GLY A 10 1.20 -25.23 14.94
C GLY A 10 0.76 -26.70 14.98
N THR A 11 0.85 -27.40 13.86
CA THR A 11 0.52 -28.83 13.75
C THR A 11 1.68 -29.62 13.16
N TYR A 12 1.71 -30.93 13.38
CA TYR A 12 2.74 -31.82 12.83
C TYR A 12 2.13 -32.87 11.91
N THR A 13 2.89 -33.31 10.92
CA THR A 13 2.57 -34.46 10.07
C THR A 13 3.62 -35.55 10.27
N LEU A 14 3.19 -36.80 10.45
CA LEU A 14 4.08 -37.94 10.60
C LEU A 14 4.61 -38.37 9.22
N GLY A 15 5.93 -38.32 9.06
CA GLY A 15 6.63 -38.78 7.86
C GLY A 15 6.70 -40.31 7.79
N ALA A 16 6.94 -40.83 6.58
CA ALA A 16 7.08 -42.26 6.33
C ALA A 16 8.32 -42.89 6.99
N ASP A 17 9.27 -42.05 7.40
CA ASP A 17 10.46 -42.37 8.19
C ASP A 17 10.19 -42.43 9.71
N GLY A 18 8.94 -42.19 10.14
CA GLY A 18 8.55 -42.19 11.54
C GLY A 18 8.87 -40.90 12.29
N ILE A 19 9.27 -39.83 11.59
CA ILE A 19 9.62 -38.53 12.19
C ILE A 19 8.45 -37.56 12.01
N TYR A 20 8.17 -36.76 13.05
CA TYR A 20 7.16 -35.70 12.97
C TYR A 20 7.74 -34.42 12.37
N TYR A 21 7.16 -33.95 11.27
CA TYR A 21 7.53 -32.72 10.59
C TYR A 21 6.52 -31.60 10.90
N PRO A 22 6.98 -30.38 11.24
CA PRO A 22 6.07 -29.26 11.49
C PRO A 22 5.39 -28.81 10.19
N ASN A 23 4.09 -28.60 10.24
CA ASN A 23 3.32 -27.99 9.17
C ASN A 23 3.50 -26.47 9.24
N LEU A 24 4.37 -25.95 8.37
CA LEU A 24 4.62 -24.52 8.26
C LEU A 24 3.58 -23.91 7.31
N VAL A 25 2.91 -22.86 7.78
CA VAL A 25 1.98 -22.05 6.99
C VAL A 25 2.54 -20.63 7.00
N SER A 26 2.68 -20.03 5.83
CA SER A 26 3.06 -18.61 5.73
C SER A 26 1.86 -17.77 6.19
N THR A 27 2.13 -16.84 7.10
CA THR A 27 1.17 -15.82 7.54
C THR A 27 1.34 -14.51 6.78
N ASP A 28 2.31 -14.48 5.88
CA ASP A 28 2.76 -13.32 5.13
C ASP A 28 1.61 -12.82 4.26
N GLU A 29 1.38 -11.52 4.29
CA GLU A 29 0.37 -10.90 3.46
C GLU A 29 0.81 -10.86 1.99
N GLU A 30 -0.12 -11.13 1.06
CA GLU A 30 0.19 -11.10 -0.36
C GLU A 30 0.38 -9.64 -0.85
N PRO A 31 1.50 -9.32 -1.52
CA PRO A 31 1.76 -7.97 -1.98
C PRO A 31 0.82 -7.58 -3.12
N HIS A 32 0.03 -6.54 -2.91
CA HIS A 32 -0.84 -5.92 -3.92
C HIS A 32 -0.62 -4.41 -4.06
N TYR A 33 0.30 -3.83 -3.29
CA TYR A 33 0.68 -2.43 -3.39
C TYR A 33 1.16 -2.04 -4.80
N GLY A 34 0.62 -0.93 -5.32
CA GLY A 34 0.95 -0.37 -6.62
C GLY A 34 2.02 0.72 -6.58
N LYS A 35 1.73 1.83 -7.28
CA LYS A 35 2.64 2.97 -7.48
C LYS A 35 3.09 3.58 -6.15
N TYR A 36 2.16 3.87 -5.24
CA TYR A 36 2.44 4.60 -4.01
C TYR A 36 3.19 3.73 -3.00
N GLY A 37 2.80 2.46 -2.86
CA GLY A 37 3.55 1.52 -2.02
C GLY A 37 4.97 1.32 -2.53
N MET A 38 5.20 1.24 -3.85
CA MET A 38 6.56 1.18 -4.39
C MET A 38 7.37 2.45 -4.07
N MET A 39 6.75 3.63 -4.17
CA MET A 39 7.41 4.88 -3.78
C MET A 39 7.76 4.90 -2.28
N ARG A 40 6.84 4.45 -1.41
CA ARG A 40 7.07 4.34 0.03
C ARG A 40 8.20 3.38 0.34
N LYS A 41 8.26 2.23 -0.34
CA LYS A 41 9.33 1.24 -0.20
C LYS A 41 10.69 1.84 -0.53
N THR A 42 10.80 2.54 -1.66
CA THR A 42 12.05 3.21 -2.07
C THR A 42 12.46 4.27 -1.06
N TYR A 43 11.52 5.12 -0.62
CA TYR A 43 11.79 6.12 0.40
C TYR A 43 12.27 5.50 1.73
N LEU A 44 11.60 4.44 2.20
CA LEU A 44 12.01 3.75 3.42
C LEU A 44 13.41 3.16 3.29
N LYS A 45 13.74 2.56 2.14
CA LYS A 45 15.05 1.95 1.91
C LYS A 45 16.18 2.99 1.85
N GLU A 46 15.94 4.11 1.18
CA GLU A 46 16.98 5.12 0.93
C GLU A 46 17.11 6.13 2.07
N GLN A 47 15.98 6.61 2.61
CA GLN A 47 15.94 7.72 3.55
C GLN A 47 15.71 7.27 4.99
N ARG A 48 15.09 6.10 5.21
CA ARG A 48 14.74 5.57 6.56
C ARG A 48 15.16 4.10 6.74
N PRO A 49 16.42 3.72 6.48
CA PRO A 49 16.84 2.31 6.43
C PRO A 49 16.57 1.55 7.73
N ALA A 50 16.63 2.21 8.89
CA ALA A 50 16.30 1.59 10.17
C ALA A 50 14.84 1.12 10.25
N MET A 51 13.89 1.92 9.75
CA MET A 51 12.47 1.55 9.70
C MET A 51 12.22 0.45 8.68
N TYR A 52 12.89 0.53 7.52
CA TYR A 52 12.81 -0.53 6.51
C TYR A 52 13.28 -1.88 7.08
N SER A 53 14.42 -1.91 7.76
CA SER A 53 14.94 -3.11 8.41
C SER A 53 14.01 -3.62 9.51
N LEU A 54 13.42 -2.73 10.31
CA LEU A 54 12.45 -3.12 11.34
C LEU A 54 11.24 -3.83 10.73
N TYR A 55 10.59 -3.23 9.73
CA TYR A 55 9.43 -3.84 9.10
C TYR A 55 9.75 -5.15 8.38
N MET A 56 10.94 -5.28 7.80
CA MET A 56 11.42 -6.54 7.23
C MET A 56 11.59 -7.64 8.29
N LEU A 57 12.14 -7.28 9.47
CA LEU A 57 12.36 -8.23 10.56
C LEU A 57 11.07 -8.65 11.26
N GLU A 58 10.10 -7.74 11.34
CA GLU A 58 8.77 -8.01 11.89
C GLU A 58 7.84 -8.72 10.90
N ASP A 59 8.27 -8.93 9.65
CA ASP A 59 7.45 -9.46 8.54
C ASP A 59 6.20 -8.62 8.22
N ARG A 60 6.28 -7.32 8.51
CA ARG A 60 5.18 -6.35 8.35
C ARG A 60 5.39 -5.38 7.20
N LEU A 61 6.47 -5.55 6.44
CA LEU A 61 6.76 -4.64 5.34
C LEU A 61 5.66 -4.69 4.28
N THR A 62 5.21 -5.88 3.89
CA THR A 62 4.18 -6.02 2.83
C THR A 62 2.85 -5.42 3.27
N GLU A 63 2.36 -5.77 4.47
CA GLU A 63 1.17 -5.19 5.11
C GLU A 63 1.24 -3.65 5.12
N HIS A 64 2.38 -3.09 5.55
CA HIS A 64 2.56 -1.63 5.61
C HIS A 64 2.48 -0.99 4.22
N LEU A 65 3.12 -1.59 3.21
CA LEU A 65 3.12 -1.05 1.86
C LEU A 65 1.75 -1.14 1.19
N ASN A 66 1.01 -2.25 1.42
CA ASN A 66 -0.37 -2.41 0.98
C ASN A 66 -1.25 -1.30 1.59
N THR A 67 -1.21 -1.15 2.91
CA THR A 67 -1.98 -0.14 3.64
C THR A 67 -1.70 1.29 3.14
N VAL A 68 -0.43 1.64 2.94
CA VAL A 68 -0.05 2.97 2.45
C VAL A 68 -0.51 3.21 1.02
N ASP A 69 -0.48 2.18 0.16
CA ASP A 69 -0.95 2.31 -1.22
C ASP A 69 -2.46 2.51 -1.28
N ASP A 70 -3.22 1.69 -0.55
CA ASP A 70 -4.68 1.80 -0.46
C ASP A 70 -5.10 3.18 0.08
N GLU A 71 -4.47 3.63 1.17
CA GLU A 71 -4.75 4.95 1.76
C GLU A 71 -4.41 6.08 0.77
N ALA A 72 -3.32 5.93 0.00
CA ALA A 72 -2.93 6.93 -0.99
C ALA A 72 -3.91 6.99 -2.17
N GLN A 73 -4.41 5.84 -2.64
CA GLN A 73 -5.43 5.77 -3.68
C GLN A 73 -6.76 6.40 -3.21
N GLU A 74 -7.24 6.02 -2.02
CA GLU A 74 -8.48 6.58 -1.47
C GLU A 74 -8.38 8.10 -1.31
N ARG A 75 -7.26 8.60 -0.77
CA ARG A 75 -7.06 10.05 -0.62
C ARG A 75 -6.95 10.77 -1.94
N MET A 76 -6.33 10.16 -2.95
CA MET A 76 -6.26 10.73 -4.30
C MET A 76 -7.68 10.95 -4.85
N ASP A 77 -8.52 9.92 -4.79
CA ASP A 77 -9.90 9.99 -5.31
C ASP A 77 -10.73 11.06 -4.59
N ILE A 78 -10.60 11.14 -3.26
CA ILE A 78 -11.28 12.16 -2.45
C ILE A 78 -10.81 13.56 -2.83
N LEU A 79 -9.50 13.79 -2.90
CA LEU A 79 -8.94 15.11 -3.20
C LEU A 79 -9.29 15.58 -4.60
N VAL A 80 -9.15 14.70 -5.60
CA VAL A 80 -9.49 15.02 -7.00
C VAL A 80 -10.95 15.41 -7.10
N ARG A 81 -11.87 14.62 -6.52
CA ARG A 81 -13.30 14.92 -6.53
C ARG A 81 -13.60 16.28 -5.88
N GLN A 82 -13.06 16.52 -4.68
CA GLN A 82 -13.28 17.79 -3.96
C GLN A 82 -12.72 19.00 -4.72
N MET A 83 -11.56 18.86 -5.36
CA MET A 83 -10.97 19.93 -6.16
C MET A 83 -11.75 20.18 -7.44
N MET A 84 -12.26 19.13 -8.11
CA MET A 84 -13.10 19.27 -9.30
C MET A 84 -14.40 20.00 -8.98
N GLU A 85 -15.07 19.62 -7.89
CA GLU A 85 -16.28 20.29 -7.39
C GLU A 85 -16.01 21.77 -7.09
N ARG A 86 -14.90 22.06 -6.41
CA ARG A 86 -14.53 23.44 -6.04
C ARG A 86 -14.18 24.31 -7.25
N GLN A 87 -13.57 23.75 -8.28
CA GLN A 87 -13.20 24.48 -9.49
C GLN A 87 -14.31 24.49 -10.55
N GLY A 88 -15.43 23.80 -10.31
CA GLY A 88 -16.55 23.73 -11.25
C GLY A 88 -16.19 23.01 -12.54
N ILE A 89 -15.27 22.03 -12.49
CA ILE A 89 -14.93 21.22 -13.66
C ILE A 89 -16.02 20.17 -13.83
N THR A 90 -16.84 20.35 -14.87
CA THR A 90 -17.98 19.48 -15.15
C THR A 90 -17.86 18.77 -16.50
N GLU A 91 -18.73 17.79 -16.75
CA GLU A 91 -18.80 17.11 -18.04
C GLU A 91 -19.29 18.05 -19.16
N GLU A 92 -20.00 19.14 -18.84
CA GLU A 92 -20.34 20.17 -19.83
C GLU A 92 -19.07 20.87 -20.35
N LEU A 93 -18.10 21.18 -19.49
CA LEU A 93 -16.81 21.72 -19.93
C LEU A 93 -16.10 20.75 -20.87
N LYS A 94 -16.15 19.44 -20.57
CA LYS A 94 -15.57 18.39 -21.42
C LYS A 94 -16.21 18.32 -22.80
N ALA A 95 -17.52 18.54 -22.88
CA ALA A 95 -18.27 18.55 -24.14
C ALA A 95 -17.99 19.81 -24.98
N CYS A 96 -17.79 20.97 -24.34
CA CYS A 96 -17.51 22.23 -25.03
C CYS A 96 -16.02 22.39 -25.41
N ASP A 97 -15.11 22.04 -24.50
CA ASP A 97 -13.66 22.10 -24.70
C ASP A 97 -12.96 20.97 -23.93
N GLN A 98 -12.80 19.84 -24.64
CA GLN A 98 -12.14 18.66 -24.10
C GLN A 98 -10.69 18.92 -23.70
N MET A 99 -9.96 19.77 -24.44
CA MET A 99 -8.55 20.02 -24.16
C MET A 99 -8.35 20.85 -22.91
N GLU A 100 -9.23 21.83 -22.68
CA GLU A 100 -9.21 22.60 -21.44
C GLU A 100 -9.63 21.75 -20.24
N TRP A 101 -10.63 20.87 -20.42
CA TRP A 101 -11.01 19.91 -19.38
C TRP A 101 -9.83 19.01 -18.99
N VAL A 102 -9.12 18.44 -19.97
CA VAL A 102 -7.93 17.59 -19.71
C VAL A 102 -6.84 18.39 -19.00
N ARG A 103 -6.57 19.64 -19.43
CA ARG A 103 -5.58 20.51 -18.78
C ARG A 103 -5.93 20.76 -17.31
N ALA A 104 -7.17 21.11 -17.04
CA ALA A 104 -7.64 21.46 -15.71
C ALA A 104 -7.64 20.23 -14.78
N VAL A 105 -8.15 19.08 -15.24
CA VAL A 105 -8.12 17.81 -14.48
C VAL A 105 -6.68 17.36 -14.21
N ASN A 106 -5.77 17.44 -15.18
CA ASN A 106 -4.36 17.11 -14.95
C ASN A 106 -3.72 18.01 -13.90
N GLY A 107 -4.05 19.31 -13.89
CA GLY A 107 -3.61 20.23 -12.85
C GLY A 107 -4.08 19.81 -11.46
N ILE A 108 -5.35 19.41 -11.34
CA ILE A 108 -5.93 18.87 -10.10
C ILE A 108 -5.23 17.59 -9.65
N CYS A 109 -5.07 16.62 -10.55
CA CYS A 109 -4.39 15.36 -10.25
C CYS A 109 -2.97 15.61 -9.74
N ASN A 110 -2.22 16.52 -10.36
CA ASN A 110 -0.86 16.87 -9.91
C ASN A 110 -0.86 17.47 -8.51
N MET A 111 -1.77 18.43 -8.23
CA MET A 111 -1.87 19.03 -6.90
C MET A 111 -2.27 18.00 -5.83
N ALA A 112 -3.23 17.14 -6.13
CA ALA A 112 -3.64 16.05 -5.25
C ALA A 112 -2.50 15.07 -5.01
N GLU A 113 -1.72 14.74 -6.05
CA GLU A 113 -0.56 13.86 -5.95
C GLU A 113 0.50 14.43 -5.01
N GLU A 114 0.87 15.71 -5.17
CA GLU A 114 1.83 16.36 -4.29
C GLU A 114 1.40 16.30 -2.81
N ILE A 115 0.11 16.48 -2.53
CA ILE A 115 -0.41 16.37 -1.16
C ILE A 115 -0.26 14.93 -0.64
N VAL A 116 -0.67 13.94 -1.41
CA VAL A 116 -0.59 12.51 -1.03
C VAL A 116 0.85 12.09 -0.78
N LEU A 117 1.78 12.46 -1.67
CA LEU A 117 3.19 12.14 -1.54
C LEU A 117 3.80 12.70 -0.26
N ASN A 118 3.51 13.96 0.07
CA ASN A 118 4.05 14.61 1.26
C ASN A 118 3.46 14.05 2.56
N VAL A 119 2.17 13.68 2.56
CA VAL A 119 1.51 13.24 3.81
C VAL A 119 1.76 11.76 4.10
N LEU A 120 1.79 10.90 3.08
CA LEU A 120 1.86 9.44 3.25
C LEU A 120 3.22 8.83 2.87
N ILE A 121 3.84 9.33 1.79
CA ILE A 121 5.00 8.65 1.21
C ILE A 121 6.32 9.12 1.82
N TYR A 122 6.51 10.43 1.99
CA TYR A 122 7.80 11.02 2.36
C TYR A 122 7.94 11.41 3.84
N ARG A 123 7.09 10.85 4.70
CA ARG A 123 7.14 11.06 6.15
C ARG A 123 8.17 10.15 6.85
#